data_AF-A0A914LDS1-F1
#
_entry.id   AF-A0A914LDS1-F1
#
_cell.length_a   1.000
_cell.length_b   1.000
_cell.length_c   1.000
_cell.angle_alpha   90.00
_cell.angle_beta   90.00
_cell.angle_gamma   90.00
#
_symmetry.space_group_name_H-M   'P 1'
#
loop_
_entity.id
_entity.type
_entity.pdbx_description
1 polymer ?
#
loop_
_entity_poly.entity_id
_entity_poly.type
_entity_poly.pdbx_seq_one_letter_code
_entity_poly.pdbx_strand_id
1 'polypeptide(L)'
;MNILEITNFVRTTDDTLTFLRERGILRALDRPPICPVCGQQMELKRRQSRGDGEVWRCQRRIGRATHKRQVSVRHGSFLEQSNLQPWKFVMLAYFWARGCSNAMLEEFCELSNHTVIDWCNFFRGITSRHLLANPLMLGGIDVALRSSMYP
;
A
#
# COMPACT_ATOMS: atom_id res chain seq x y z
N MET A 1 17.02 -3.77 -6.67
CA MET A 1 16.41 -2.44 -6.79
C MET A 1 17.25 -1.42 -6.03
N ASN A 2 18.04 -0.62 -6.74
CA ASN A 2 18.86 0.46 -6.20
C ASN A 2 18.09 1.80 -6.14
N ILE A 3 18.77 2.88 -5.74
CA ILE A 3 18.14 4.19 -5.53
C ILE A 3 17.69 4.85 -6.85
N LEU A 4 18.44 4.66 -7.93
CA LEU A 4 18.09 5.21 -9.24
C LEU A 4 16.88 4.49 -9.84
N GLU A 5 16.78 3.19 -9.59
CA GLU A 5 15.64 2.38 -10.02
C GLU A 5 14.36 2.77 -9.27
N ILE A 6 14.42 2.95 -7.94
CA ILE A 6 13.22 3.32 -7.17
C ILE A 6 12.72 4.73 -7.51
N THR A 7 13.63 5.68 -7.76
CA THR A 7 13.24 7.06 -8.13
C THR A 7 12.51 7.12 -9.47
N ASN A 8 12.80 6.19 -10.40
CA ASN A 8 12.04 6.09 -11.65
C ASN A 8 10.59 5.68 -11.41
N PHE A 9 10.31 4.77 -10.46
CA PHE A 9 8.95 4.36 -10.13
C PHE A 9 8.15 5.43 -9.38
N VAL A 10 8.82 6.40 -8.76
CA VAL A 10 8.16 7.48 -8.02
C VAL A 10 8.20 8.83 -8.74
N ARG A 11 8.62 8.85 -10.01
CA ARG A 11 8.79 10.08 -10.80
C ARG A 11 7.48 10.83 -11.00
N THR A 12 6.40 10.10 -11.28
CA THR A 12 5.05 10.64 -11.39
C THR A 12 4.08 9.85 -10.53
N THR A 13 2.91 10.43 -10.26
CA THR A 13 1.83 9.73 -9.56
C THR A 13 1.40 8.48 -10.33
N ASP A 14 1.35 8.53 -11.66
CA ASP A 14 0.94 7.41 -12.52
C ASP A 14 1.96 6.26 -12.46
N ASP A 15 3.25 6.58 -12.56
CA ASP A 15 4.34 5.60 -12.40
C ASP A 15 4.25 4.91 -11.03
N THR A 16 3.98 5.70 -9.98
CA THR A 16 3.88 5.19 -8.61
C THR A 16 2.69 4.26 -8.45
N LEU A 17 1.51 4.67 -8.94
CA LEU A 17 0.30 3.84 -8.85
C LEU A 17 0.46 2.55 -9.66
N THR A 18 1.10 2.62 -10.84
CA THR A 18 1.42 1.45 -11.65
C THR A 18 2.33 0.49 -10.89
N PHE A 19 3.44 0.99 -10.35
CA PHE A 19 4.35 0.19 -9.52
C PHE A 19 3.62 -0.47 -8.33
N LEU A 20 2.78 0.28 -7.62
CA LEU A 20 2.02 -0.26 -6.48
C LEU A 20 1.00 -1.33 -6.89
N ARG A 21 0.41 -1.23 -8.09
CA ARG A 21 -0.50 -2.26 -8.64
C ARG A 21 0.24 -3.52 -9.03
N GLU A 22 1.39 -3.39 -9.69
CA GLU A 22 2.25 -4.52 -10.07
C GLU A 22 2.73 -5.31 -8.86
N ARG A 23 3.00 -4.62 -7.74
CA ARG A 23 3.36 -5.25 -6.46
C ARG A 23 2.18 -5.77 -5.67
N GLY A 24 0.95 -5.63 -6.17
CA GLY A 24 -0.27 -6.08 -5.51
C GLY A 24 -0.63 -5.28 -4.25
N ILE A 25 -0.02 -4.12 -4.03
CA ILE A 25 -0.36 -3.23 -2.92
C ILE A 25 -1.69 -2.53 -3.23
N LEU A 26 -1.81 -1.98 -4.44
CA LEU A 26 -3.08 -1.47 -4.96
C LEU A 26 -3.76 -2.51 -5.84
N ARG A 27 -5.08 -2.38 -5.96
CA ARG A 27 -5.89 -3.23 -6.83
C ARG A 27 -5.45 -3.09 -8.29
N ALA A 28 -5.15 -4.22 -8.92
CA ALA A 28 -4.79 -4.30 -10.33
C ALA A 28 -5.95 -3.88 -11.25
N LEU A 29 -5.62 -3.37 -12.44
CA LEU A 29 -6.58 -2.80 -13.39
C LEU A 29 -7.51 -3.84 -14.02
N ASP A 30 -7.02 -5.06 -14.19
CA ASP A 30 -7.73 -6.24 -14.72
C ASP A 30 -8.75 -6.81 -13.71
N ARG A 31 -8.70 -6.38 -12.44
CA ARG A 31 -9.60 -6.82 -11.36
C ARG A 31 -10.35 -5.64 -10.73
N PRO A 32 -11.17 -4.90 -11.51
CA PRO A 32 -11.91 -3.75 -11.02
C PRO A 32 -12.86 -4.15 -9.89
N PRO A 33 -13.14 -3.24 -8.94
CA PRO A 33 -14.09 -3.53 -7.88
C PRO A 33 -15.51 -3.64 -8.43
N ILE A 34 -16.33 -4.46 -7.79
CA ILE A 34 -17.76 -4.58 -8.07
C ILE A 34 -18.50 -3.51 -7.28
N CYS A 35 -19.41 -2.80 -7.94
CA CYS A 35 -20.26 -1.83 -7.28
C CYS A 35 -21.26 -2.56 -6.36
N PRO A 36 -21.31 -2.25 -5.05
CA PRO A 36 -22.15 -2.96 -4.09
C PRO A 36 -23.66 -2.72 -4.31
N VAL A 37 -24.03 -1.76 -5.15
CA VAL A 37 -25.45 -1.41 -5.40
C VAL A 37 -25.98 -2.08 -6.66
N CYS A 38 -25.19 -2.11 -7.74
CA CYS A 38 -25.66 -2.65 -9.03
C CYS A 38 -25.01 -3.97 -9.42
N GLY A 39 -24.03 -4.46 -8.67
CA GLY A 39 -23.35 -5.74 -8.93
C GLY A 39 -22.41 -5.72 -10.13
N GLN A 40 -22.12 -4.55 -10.70
CA GLN A 40 -21.33 -4.44 -11.92
C GLN A 40 -19.92 -3.89 -11.68
N GLN A 41 -18.99 -4.22 -12.58
CA GLN A 41 -17.61 -3.71 -12.52
C GLN A 41 -17.58 -2.17 -12.62
N MET A 42 -16.78 -1.55 -11.76
CA MET A 42 -16.51 -0.11 -11.78
C MET A 42 -15.43 0.23 -12.81
N GLU A 43 -15.44 1.45 -13.32
CA GLU A 43 -14.42 1.95 -14.25
C GLU A 43 -13.43 2.86 -13.52
N LEU A 44 -12.14 2.74 -13.84
CA LEU A 44 -11.15 3.68 -13.36
C LEU A 44 -11.29 5.00 -14.14
N LYS A 45 -11.36 6.13 -13.43
CA LYS A 45 -11.44 7.46 -14.03
C LYS A 45 -10.41 8.38 -13.39
N ARG A 46 -9.79 9.23 -14.22
CA ARG A 46 -8.96 10.33 -13.75
C ARG A 46 -9.80 11.35 -12.98
N ARG A 47 -9.23 11.85 -11.88
CA ARG A 47 -9.82 12.85 -10.99
C ARG A 47 -8.71 13.67 -10.34
N GLN A 48 -8.37 14.80 -10.94
CA GLN A 48 -7.32 15.70 -10.47
C GLN A 48 -7.57 16.26 -9.05
N SER A 49 -8.83 16.33 -8.60
CA SER A 49 -9.16 16.81 -7.25
C SER A 49 -8.83 15.85 -6.10
N ARG A 50 -8.27 14.67 -6.39
CA ARG A 50 -7.81 13.70 -5.38
C ARG A 50 -6.29 13.63 -5.44
N GLY A 51 -5.64 13.46 -4.29
CA GLY A 51 -4.17 13.33 -4.21
C GLY A 51 -3.60 12.20 -5.08
N ASP A 52 -4.36 11.11 -5.29
CA ASP A 52 -3.96 10.01 -6.16
C ASP A 52 -4.26 10.24 -7.65
N GLY A 53 -5.00 11.29 -8.01
CA GLY A 53 -5.34 11.58 -9.40
C GLY A 53 -6.34 10.62 -10.07
N GLU A 54 -6.78 9.55 -9.39
CA GLU A 54 -7.67 8.53 -9.96
C GLU A 54 -8.71 8.01 -8.94
N VAL A 55 -9.82 7.46 -9.45
CA VAL A 55 -10.90 6.88 -8.63
C VAL A 55 -11.65 5.80 -9.40
N TRP A 56 -12.08 4.74 -8.71
CA TRP A 56 -13.04 3.79 -9.27
C TRP A 56 -14.44 4.41 -9.22
N ARG A 57 -15.11 4.49 -10.36
CA ARG A 57 -16.44 5.10 -10.48
C ARG A 57 -17.44 4.13 -11.11
N CYS A 58 -18.61 4.07 -10.52
CA CYS A 58 -19.80 3.51 -11.13
C CYS A 58 -20.76 4.66 -11.44
N GLN A 59 -21.07 4.86 -12.71
CA GLN A 59 -22.05 5.85 -13.15
C GLN A 59 -22.96 5.18 -14.17
N ARG A 60 -24.16 4.78 -13.75
CA ARG A 60 -25.11 4.02 -14.57
C ARG A 60 -26.54 4.44 -14.25
N ARG A 61 -27.46 4.10 -15.14
CA ARG A 61 -28.90 4.25 -14.88
C ARG A 61 -29.45 2.92 -14.39
N ILE A 62 -30.16 2.93 -13.27
CA ILE A 62 -30.84 1.75 -12.71
C ILE A 62 -32.32 2.11 -12.64
N GLY A 63 -33.13 1.50 -13.52
CA GLY A 63 -34.51 1.93 -13.75
C GLY A 63 -34.57 3.40 -14.20
N ARG A 64 -35.31 4.23 -13.48
CA ARG A 64 -35.45 5.67 -13.78
C ARG A 64 -34.37 6.54 -13.11
N ALA A 65 -33.65 6.03 -12.12
CA ALA A 65 -32.70 6.79 -11.32
C ALA A 65 -31.26 6.69 -11.85
N THR A 66 -30.47 7.75 -11.66
CA THR A 66 -29.03 7.74 -11.95
C THR A 66 -28.26 7.32 -10.70
N HIS A 67 -27.54 6.22 -10.78
CA HIS A 67 -26.64 5.73 -9.76
C HIS A 67 -25.23 6.29 -10.00
N LYS A 68 -24.67 6.98 -8.99
CA LYS A 68 -23.30 7.50 -9.00
C LYS A 68 -22.60 7.08 -7.71
N ARG A 69 -21.62 6.19 -7.80
CA ARG A 69 -20.79 5.76 -6.66
C ARG A 69 -19.31 5.86 -7.02
N GLN A 70 -18.50 6.13 -6.01
CA GLN A 70 -17.05 6.19 -6.14
C GLN A 70 -16.40 5.40 -5.02
N VAL A 71 -15.27 4.77 -5.34
CA VAL A 71 -14.44 4.00 -4.42
C VAL A 71 -12.99 4.44 -4.64
N SER A 72 -12.25 4.65 -3.56
CA SER A 72 -10.83 5.02 -3.63
C SER A 72 -10.01 3.95 -4.34
N VAL A 73 -8.98 4.34 -5.09
CA VAL A 73 -8.01 3.36 -5.64
C VAL A 73 -7.27 2.60 -4.54
N ARG A 74 -7.21 3.18 -3.34
CA ARG A 74 -6.62 2.60 -2.14
C ARG A 74 -7.56 1.64 -1.39
N HIS A 75 -8.82 1.51 -1.79
CA HIS A 75 -9.79 0.68 -1.07
C HIS A 75 -9.38 -0.80 -1.07
N GLY A 76 -9.38 -1.41 0.12
CA GLY A 76 -8.92 -2.77 0.37
C GLY A 76 -7.40 -2.92 0.37
N SER A 77 -6.63 -1.83 0.42
CA SER A 77 -5.16 -1.85 0.47
C SER A 77 -4.59 -1.37 1.80
N PHE A 78 -3.28 -1.57 1.97
CA PHE A 78 -2.48 -0.98 3.06
C PHE A 78 -2.58 0.55 3.16
N LEU A 79 -2.97 1.23 2.08
CA LEU A 79 -3.05 2.68 2.02
C LEU A 79 -4.46 3.23 2.25
N GLU A 80 -5.47 2.37 2.46
CA GLU A 80 -6.89 2.78 2.45
C GLU A 80 -7.22 3.92 3.42
N GLN A 81 -6.73 3.81 4.66
CA GLN A 81 -6.99 4.77 5.73
C GLN A 81 -5.86 5.79 5.90
N SER A 82 -4.88 5.77 4.99
CA SER A 82 -3.74 6.68 5.07
C SER A 82 -3.92 7.89 4.15
N ASN A 83 -3.52 9.06 4.65
CA ASN A 83 -3.34 10.26 3.83
C ASN A 83 -1.92 10.38 3.24
N LEU A 84 -1.04 9.40 3.49
CA LEU A 84 0.32 9.40 2.97
C LEU A 84 0.30 9.38 1.43
N GLN A 85 1.07 10.24 0.79
CA GLN A 85 1.16 10.24 -0.67
C GLN A 85 1.79 8.92 -1.17
N PRO A 86 1.34 8.35 -2.30
CA PRO A 86 1.80 7.03 -2.74
C PRO A 86 3.33 6.96 -2.92
N TRP A 87 3.93 8.04 -3.45
CA TRP A 87 5.37 8.08 -3.70
C TRP A 87 6.16 8.09 -2.38
N LYS A 88 5.67 8.84 -1.38
CA LYS A 88 6.27 8.89 -0.04
C LYS A 88 6.22 7.51 0.61
N PHE A 89 5.12 6.78 0.45
CA PHE A 89 5.01 5.41 0.94
C PHE A 89 6.07 4.49 0.30
N VAL A 90 6.26 4.55 -1.02
CA VAL A 90 7.27 3.74 -1.72
C VAL A 90 8.68 4.06 -1.24
N MET A 91 9.04 5.35 -1.14
CA MET A 91 10.36 5.78 -0.66
C MET A 91 10.58 5.41 0.81
N LEU A 92 9.57 5.62 1.66
CA LEU A 92 9.62 5.28 3.08
C LEU A 92 9.85 3.79 3.28
N ALA A 93 9.12 2.93 2.57
CA ALA A 93 9.32 1.47 2.61
C ALA A 93 10.73 1.08 2.10
N TYR A 94 11.20 1.70 1.02
CA TYR A 94 12.52 1.44 0.44
C TYR A 94 13.67 1.75 1.40
N PHE A 95 13.64 2.90 2.08
CA PHE A 95 14.67 3.31 3.03
C PHE A 95 14.55 2.57 4.36
N TRP A 96 13.32 2.34 4.84
CA TRP A 96 13.09 1.55 6.05
C TRP A 96 13.65 0.13 5.90
N ALA A 97 13.42 -0.52 4.75
CA ALA A 97 13.95 -1.85 4.47
C ALA A 97 15.49 -1.90 4.40
N ARG A 98 16.16 -0.75 4.26
CA ARG A 98 17.62 -0.60 4.28
C ARG A 98 18.18 -0.25 5.65
N GLY A 99 17.34 -0.16 6.67
CA GLY A 99 17.77 0.19 8.02
C GLY A 99 18.13 1.66 8.22
N CYS A 100 17.61 2.55 7.37
CA CYS A 100 17.75 3.99 7.60
C CYS A 100 17.09 4.39 8.93
N SER A 101 17.73 5.32 9.66
CA SER A 101 17.21 5.90 10.90
C SER A 101 15.97 6.75 10.65
N ASN A 102 15.14 6.93 11.68
CA ASN A 102 13.93 7.77 11.57
C ASN A 102 14.25 9.19 11.10
N ALA A 103 15.34 9.80 11.59
CA ALA A 103 15.76 11.14 11.16
C ALA A 103 16.03 11.22 9.65
N MET A 104 16.71 10.22 9.08
CA MET A 104 16.90 10.12 7.62
C MET A 104 15.58 9.94 6.88
N LEU A 105 14.64 9.17 7.42
CA LEU A 105 13.33 8.97 6.81
C LEU A 105 12.48 10.25 6.81
N GLU A 106 12.53 11.02 7.90
CA GLU A 106 11.87 12.32 8.00
C GLU A 106 12.40 13.30 6.93
N GLU A 107 13.72 13.37 6.79
CA GLU A 107 14.39 14.21 5.80
C GLU A 107 14.08 13.77 4.37
N PHE A 108 14.36 12.51 4.02
CA PHE A 108 14.25 12.05 2.63
C PHE A 108 12.82 11.90 2.12
N CYS A 109 11.86 11.67 3.01
CA CYS A 109 10.44 11.55 2.63
C CYS A 109 9.64 12.82 2.93
N GLU A 110 10.25 13.83 3.53
CA GLU A 110 9.60 15.06 4.01
C GLU A 110 8.36 14.74 4.85
N LEU A 111 8.56 13.96 5.92
CA LEU A 111 7.49 13.50 6.81
C LEU A 111 7.73 13.98 8.22
N SER A 112 6.65 14.18 8.97
CA SER A 112 6.77 14.42 10.41
C SER A 112 7.28 13.18 11.12
N ASN A 113 8.04 13.38 12.20
CA ASN A 113 8.48 12.33 13.10
C ASN A 113 7.36 11.35 13.48
N HIS A 114 6.19 11.88 13.86
CA HIS A 114 5.01 11.08 14.21
C HIS A 114 4.62 10.14 13.06
N THR A 115 4.54 10.67 11.83
CA THR A 115 4.17 9.87 10.65
C THR A 115 5.22 8.78 10.39
N VAL A 116 6.51 9.10 10.51
CA VAL A 116 7.60 8.12 10.33
C VAL A 116 7.50 7.01 11.37
N ILE A 117 7.33 7.34 12.65
CA ILE A 117 7.21 6.37 13.74
C ILE A 117 6.02 5.43 13.50
N ASP A 118 4.84 5.98 13.16
CA ASP A 118 3.64 5.20 12.90
C ASP A 118 3.86 4.17 11.79
N TRP A 119 4.44 4.62 10.66
CA TRP A 119 4.70 3.74 9.52
C TRP A 119 5.80 2.73 9.78
N CYS A 120 6.87 3.11 10.48
CA CYS A 120 7.91 2.18 10.91
C CYS A 120 7.33 1.08 11.82
N ASN A 121 6.45 1.43 12.74
CA ASN A 121 5.75 0.46 13.60
C ASN A 121 4.80 -0.43 12.80
N PHE A 122 4.10 0.14 11.82
CA PHE A 122 3.26 -0.62 10.90
C PHE A 122 4.07 -1.65 10.10
N PHE A 123 5.23 -1.27 9.54
CA PHE A 123 6.12 -2.18 8.83
C PHE A 123 6.68 -3.28 9.75
N ARG A 124 7.07 -2.94 10.99
CA ARG A 124 7.47 -3.94 12.00
C ARG A 124 6.34 -4.93 12.29
N GLY A 125 5.11 -4.46 12.43
CA GLY A 125 3.95 -5.33 12.67
C GLY A 125 3.65 -6.27 11.49
N ILE A 126 3.86 -5.83 10.25
CA ILE A 126 3.73 -6.68 9.06
C ILE A 126 4.85 -7.73 9.01
N THR A 127 6.10 -7.29 9.12
CA THR A 127 7.27 -8.17 9.01
C THR A 127 7.36 -9.17 10.16
N SER A 128 7.02 -8.76 11.38
CA SER A 128 6.93 -9.67 12.54
C SER A 128 5.88 -10.76 12.32
N ARG A 129 4.67 -10.41 11.88
CA ARG A 129 3.63 -11.40 11.56
C ARG A 129 4.06 -12.35 10.45
N HIS A 130 4.73 -11.82 9.42
CA HIS A 130 5.26 -12.65 8.33
C HIS A 130 6.32 -13.64 8.83
N LEU A 131 7.25 -13.19 9.66
CA LEU A 131 8.30 -14.03 10.24
C LEU A 131 7.73 -15.12 11.16
N LEU A 132 6.71 -14.81 11.96
CA LEU A 132 6.03 -15.79 12.81
C LEU A 132 5.26 -16.82 11.98
N ALA A 133 4.64 -16.41 10.88
CA ALA A 133 3.92 -17.31 9.97
C ALA A 133 4.86 -18.12 9.06
N ASN A 134 6.07 -17.62 8.81
CA ASN A 134 7.09 -18.22 7.96
C ASN A 134 8.42 -18.26 8.72
N PRO A 135 8.54 -19.12 9.74
CA PRO A 135 9.73 -19.17 10.57
C PRO A 135 10.96 -19.44 9.71
N LEU A 136 11.86 -18.47 9.68
CA LEU A 136 13.18 -18.68 9.09
C LEU A 136 13.89 -19.73 9.94
N MET A 137 14.39 -20.78 9.29
CA MET A 137 15.35 -21.70 9.91
C MET A 137 16.65 -20.91 10.15
N LEU A 138 16.71 -20.20 11.28
CA LEU A 138 17.83 -19.35 11.68
C LEU A 138 18.94 -20.15 12.39
N GLY A 139 18.80 -21.47 12.49
CA GLY A 139 19.80 -22.38 13.04
C GLY A 139 20.18 -23.46 12.03
N GLY A 140 21.48 -23.62 11.79
CA GLY A 140 21.99 -24.90 11.29
C GLY A 140 21.64 -25.99 12.31
N ILE A 141 21.08 -27.10 11.81
CA ILE A 141 20.82 -28.39 12.48
C ILE A 141 20.69 -28.31 14.02
N ASP A 142 19.43 -28.45 14.47
CA ASP A 142 19.00 -29.05 15.74
C ASP A 142 18.57 -28.18 16.93
N VAL A 143 17.87 -27.06 16.68
CA VAL A 143 16.93 -26.54 17.69
C VAL A 143 15.61 -26.16 17.02
N ALA A 144 14.69 -27.13 16.94
CA ALA A 144 13.29 -26.81 16.76
C ALA A 144 12.85 -25.95 17.96
N LEU A 145 12.50 -24.69 17.72
CA LEU A 145 11.71 -23.89 18.66
C LEU A 145 10.31 -24.53 18.73
N ARG A 146 10.21 -25.66 19.42
CA ARG A 146 8.95 -26.23 19.85
C ARG A 146 8.42 -25.35 20.98
N SER A 147 7.35 -24.64 20.65
CA SER A 147 6.32 -24.12 21.52
C SER A 147 6.31 -24.76 22.91
N SER A 148 6.64 -23.96 23.93
CA SER A 148 6.29 -24.22 25.33
C SER A 148 6.26 -22.87 26.03
N MET A 149 5.14 -22.16 25.91
CA MET A 149 4.84 -21.08 26.84
C MET A 149 3.33 -20.82 26.92
N TYR A 150 2.63 -21.68 27.64
CA TYR A 150 1.46 -21.34 28.46
C TYR A 150 1.38 -22.37 29.61
N PRO A 151 1.56 -21.96 30.87
CA PRO A 151 0.89 -22.58 32.00
C PRO A 151 -0.61 -22.26 31.99
#